data_AF-A0AAE3MNC2-F1
#
_entry.id   AF-A0AAE3MNC2-F1
#
_cell.length_a   1.000
_cell.length_b   1.000
_cell.length_c   1.000
_cell.angle_alpha   90.00
_cell.angle_beta   90.00
_cell.angle_gamma   90.00
#
_symmetry.space_group_name_H-M   'P 1'
#
loop_
_entity.id
_entity.type
_entity.pdbx_description
1 polymer ?
#
loop_
_entity_poly.entity_id
_entity_poly.type
_entity_poly.pdbx_seq_one_letter_code
_entity_poly.pdbx_strand_id
1 'polypeptide(L)'
;MKFNWISEKEIDDSLRKSCIDLEYLLRPKITRFLMDHLEYECKGDFSSFHFDVDLNLGKLHISHKTPLRLSQKIMADFQRELGTLSFQ
;
A
#
# COMPACT_ATOMS: atom_id res chain seq x y z
N MET A 1 -3.92 2.66 8.05
CA MET A 1 -3.57 1.82 6.89
C MET A 1 -3.04 0.45 7.31
N LYS A 2 -3.37 -0.59 6.56
CA LYS A 2 -2.96 -1.99 6.81
C LYS A 2 -2.31 -2.58 5.55
N PHE A 3 -1.28 -3.40 5.73
CA PHE A 3 -0.56 -4.07 4.64
C PHE A 3 -0.80 -5.58 4.70
N ASN A 4 -1.15 -6.15 3.56
CA ASN A 4 -1.26 -7.58 3.36
C ASN A 4 -0.06 -8.02 2.50
N TRP A 5 0.83 -8.79 3.12
CA TRP A 5 2.08 -9.24 2.50
C TRP A 5 1.84 -10.56 1.77
N ILE A 6 2.08 -10.57 0.46
CA ILE A 6 1.88 -11.72 -0.41
C ILE A 6 3.25 -12.26 -0.81
N SER A 7 3.53 -13.51 -0.46
CA SER A 7 4.75 -14.23 -0.81
C SER A 7 4.42 -15.68 -1.15
N GLU A 8 5.12 -16.26 -2.13
CA GLU A 8 5.05 -17.70 -2.41
C GLU A 8 5.84 -18.52 -1.38
N LYS A 9 6.79 -17.89 -0.70
CA LYS A 9 7.60 -18.52 0.35
C LYS A 9 6.96 -18.28 1.71
N GLU A 10 7.22 -19.20 2.63
CA GLU A 10 6.89 -18.98 4.03
C GLU A 10 7.65 -17.76 4.56
N ILE A 11 6.96 -16.91 5.32
CA ILE A 11 7.56 -15.70 5.87
C ILE A 11 8.43 -16.07 7.07
N ASP A 12 9.72 -16.23 6.81
CA ASP A 12 10.74 -16.38 7.85
C ASP A 12 11.06 -15.03 8.55
N ASP A 13 11.89 -15.07 9.58
CA ASP A 13 12.23 -13.87 10.37
C ASP A 13 13.01 -12.82 9.54
N SER A 14 13.78 -13.25 8.55
CA SER A 14 14.51 -12.35 7.65
C SER A 14 13.55 -11.59 6.72
N LEU A 15 12.58 -12.31 6.15
CA LEU A 15 11.54 -11.73 5.31
C LEU A 15 10.62 -10.81 6.13
N ARG A 16 10.27 -11.21 7.37
CA ARG A 16 9.50 -10.36 8.28
C ARG A 16 10.20 -9.03 8.56
N LYS A 17 11.53 -9.04 8.77
CA LYS A 17 12.31 -7.80 8.93
C LYS A 17 12.26 -6.93 7.67
N SER A 18 12.45 -7.56 6.51
CA SER A 18 12.34 -6.86 5.21
C SER A 18 10.95 -6.23 5.01
N CYS A 19 9.87 -6.91 5.40
CA CYS A 19 8.52 -6.36 5.36
C CYS A 19 8.37 -5.13 6.26
N ILE A 20 8.92 -5.14 7.47
CA ILE A 20 8.89 -3.99 8.40
C ILE A 20 9.63 -2.80 7.79
N ASP A 21 10.84 -3.02 7.26
CA ASP A 21 11.64 -1.97 6.64
C ASP A 21 10.92 -1.39 5.42
N LEU A 22 10.33 -2.24 4.58
CA LEU A 22 9.54 -1.82 3.43
C LEU A 22 8.28 -1.05 3.84
N GLU A 23 7.59 -1.47 4.91
CA GLU A 23 6.44 -0.75 5.45
C GLU A 23 6.81 0.68 5.87
N TYR A 24 7.98 0.84 6.51
CA TYR A 24 8.50 2.13 6.92
C TYR A 24 8.75 3.06 5.73
N LEU A 25 9.20 2.51 4.60
CA LEU A 25 9.40 3.27 3.35
C LEU A 25 8.09 3.58 2.62
N LEU A 26 7.11 2.67 2.66
CA LEU A 26 5.85 2.79 1.94
C LEU A 26 4.88 3.77 2.61
N ARG A 27 4.77 3.72 3.94
CA ARG A 27 3.84 4.56 4.73
C ARG A 27 3.91 6.05 4.38
N PRO A 28 5.08 6.73 4.37
CA PRO A 28 5.13 8.15 4.05
C PRO A 28 4.73 8.45 2.60
N LYS A 29 5.13 7.61 1.63
CA LYS A 29 4.77 7.77 0.20
C LYS A 29 3.26 7.63 -0.01
N ILE A 30 2.65 6.59 0.57
CA ILE A 30 1.21 6.36 0.51
C ILE A 30 0.46 7.47 1.21
N THR A 31 0.89 7.87 2.41
CA THR A 31 0.26 8.97 3.16
C THR A 31 0.24 10.24 2.34
N ARG A 32 1.38 10.59 1.72
CA ARG A 32 1.47 11.77 0.86
C ARG A 32 0.51 11.69 -0.32
N PHE A 33 0.51 10.58 -1.04
CA PHE A 33 -0.42 10.35 -2.15
C PHE A 33 -1.89 10.49 -1.72
N LEU A 34 -2.28 9.89 -0.59
CA LEU A 34 -3.65 9.97 -0.07
C LEU A 34 -4.04 11.39 0.33
N MET A 35 -3.12 12.16 0.91
CA MET A 35 -3.35 13.57 1.22
C MET A 35 -3.57 14.38 -0.07
N ASP A 36 -2.71 14.20 -1.06
CA ASP A 36 -2.76 14.96 -2.31
C ASP A 36 -4.04 14.65 -3.14
N HIS A 37 -4.63 13.46 -3.00
CA HIS A 37 -5.78 13.02 -3.80
C HIS A 37 -7.13 12.99 -3.04
N LEU A 38 -7.13 12.91 -1.70
CA LEU A 38 -8.35 12.68 -0.89
C LEU A 38 -8.50 13.63 0.31
N GLU A 39 -7.79 14.77 0.31
CA GLU A 39 -7.71 15.75 1.40
C GLU A 39 -9.05 16.02 2.13
N TYR A 40 -10.16 16.14 1.39
CA TYR A 40 -11.47 16.49 1.94
C TYR A 40 -12.39 15.28 2.24
N GLU A 41 -12.07 14.09 1.74
CA GLU A 41 -12.92 12.89 1.88
C GLU A 41 -12.51 11.98 3.04
N CYS A 42 -11.25 12.05 3.46
CA CYS A 42 -10.76 11.31 4.60
C CYS A 42 -11.10 12.05 5.91
N LYS A 43 -12.27 11.78 6.48
CA LYS A 43 -12.68 12.27 7.82
C LYS A 43 -11.86 11.66 8.98
N GLY A 44 -10.66 11.12 8.73
CA GLY A 44 -9.91 10.35 9.73
C GLY A 44 -8.50 9.92 9.29
N ASP A 45 -7.93 9.00 10.06
CA ASP A 45 -6.51 8.59 10.12
C ASP A 45 -6.04 7.58 9.03
N PHE A 46 -6.69 7.55 7.87
CA PHE A 46 -6.43 6.58 6.79
C PHE A 46 -6.51 5.09 7.24
N SER A 47 -7.18 4.78 8.37
CA SER A 47 -7.35 3.42 8.90
C SER A 47 -8.16 2.49 7.99
N SER A 48 -9.00 3.06 7.13
CA SER A 48 -9.83 2.37 6.13
C SER A 48 -9.07 1.88 4.91
N PHE A 49 -7.81 2.27 4.72
CA PHE A 49 -7.01 1.82 3.59
C PHE A 49 -6.27 0.52 3.88
N HIS A 50 -6.41 -0.41 2.95
CA HIS A 50 -5.77 -1.71 2.93
C HIS A 50 -5.00 -1.85 1.62
N PHE A 51 -3.75 -2.32 1.70
CA PHE A 51 -2.87 -2.48 0.55
C PHE A 51 -2.37 -3.91 0.45
N ASP A 52 -2.32 -4.42 -0.76
CA ASP A 52 -1.74 -5.72 -1.08
C ASP A 52 -0.33 -5.49 -1.62
N VAL A 53 0.67 -6.11 -0.99
CA VAL A 53 2.08 -5.99 -1.35
C VAL A 53 2.57 -7.35 -1.85
N ASP A 54 2.74 -7.47 -3.16
CA ASP A 54 3.27 -8.68 -3.78
C ASP A 54 4.80 -8.62 -3.83
N LEU A 55 5.42 -9.41 -2.95
CA LEU A 55 6.86 -9.49 -2.83
C LEU A 55 7.51 -10.28 -3.97
N ASN A 56 6.76 -11.13 -4.65
CA ASN A 56 7.26 -11.93 -5.77
C ASN A 56 7.28 -11.10 -7.05
N LEU A 57 6.22 -10.33 -7.28
CA LEU A 57 6.07 -9.46 -8.46
C LEU A 57 6.62 -8.05 -8.26
N GLY A 58 6.95 -7.67 -7.01
CA GLY A 58 7.39 -6.31 -6.69
C GLY A 58 6.30 -5.27 -6.94
N LYS A 59 5.04 -5.58 -6.56
CA LYS A 59 3.90 -4.71 -6.83
C LYS A 59 3.17 -4.28 -5.57
N LEU A 60 2.59 -3.09 -5.63
CA LEU A 60 1.75 -2.54 -4.59
C LEU A 60 0.38 -2.19 -5.19
N HIS A 61 -0.67 -2.70 -4.56
CA HIS A 61 -2.05 -2.51 -5.02
C HIS A 61 -2.95 -2.04 -3.90
N ILE A 62 -4.00 -1.29 -4.24
CA ILE A 62 -5.09 -1.01 -3.31
C ILE A 62 -5.93 -2.28 -3.17
N SER A 63 -6.01 -2.79 -1.95
CA SER A 63 -6.77 -4.00 -1.67
C SER A 63 -8.27 -3.77 -1.81
N HIS A 64 -8.99 -4.81 -2.24
CA HIS A 64 -10.46 -4.85 -2.29
C HIS A 64 -11.12 -4.62 -0.91
N LYS A 65 -10.36 -4.74 0.18
CA LYS A 65 -10.80 -4.39 1.54
C LYS A 65 -10.90 -2.88 1.78
N THR A 66 -10.27 -2.07 0.94
CA THR A 66 -10.46 -0.61 0.95
C THR A 66 -11.86 -0.29 0.42
N PRO A 67 -12.65 0.59 1.09
CA PRO A 67 -13.99 0.95 0.63
C PRO A 67 -14.01 1.38 -0.84
N LEU A 68 -14.94 0.79 -1.61
CA LEU A 68 -15.00 0.94 -3.07
C LEU A 68 -15.06 2.40 -3.54
N ARG A 69 -15.83 3.24 -2.83
CA ARG A 69 -15.92 4.69 -3.12
C ARG A 69 -14.56 5.38 -3.09
N LEU A 70 -13.69 4.99 -2.16
CA LEU A 70 -12.36 5.57 -2.01
C LEU A 70 -11.43 4.99 -3.08
N SER A 71 -11.38 3.67 -3.22
CA SER A 71 -10.46 3.00 -4.15
C SER A 71 -10.71 3.41 -5.60
N GLN A 72 -11.97 3.51 -6.05
CA GLN A 72 -12.30 3.93 -7.41
C GLN A 72 -11.78 5.31 -7.78
N LYS A 73 -11.66 6.23 -6.81
CA LYS A 73 -11.20 7.59 -7.07
C LYS A 73 -9.70 7.68 -7.31
N ILE A 74 -8.93 6.78 -6.70
CA ILE A 74 -7.48 6.88 -6.68
C ILE A 74 -6.77 5.72 -7.35
N MET A 75 -7.46 4.64 -7.74
CA MET A 75 -6.84 3.40 -8.23
C MET A 75 -5.90 3.64 -9.41
N ALA A 76 -6.35 4.42 -10.41
CA ALA A 76 -5.58 4.66 -11.62
C ALA A 76 -4.29 5.44 -11.33
N ASP A 77 -4.40 6.55 -10.57
CA ASP A 77 -3.26 7.39 -10.21
C ASP A 77 -2.30 6.64 -9.26
N PHE A 78 -2.85 5.89 -8.30
CA PHE A 78 -2.07 5.07 -7.38
C PHE A 78 -1.24 4.02 -8.12
N GLN A 79 -1.85 3.30 -9.07
CA GLN A 79 -1.14 2.28 -9.85
C GLN A 79 -0.04 2.89 -10.73
N ARG A 80 -0.27 4.11 -11.25
CA ARG A 80 0.72 4.84 -12.06
C ARG A 80 1.91 5.30 -11.21
N GLU A 81 1.67 5.79 -10.00
CA GLU A 81 2.69 6.46 -9.19
C GLU A 81 3.41 5.54 -8.21
N LEU A 82 2.69 4.56 -7.64
CA LEU A 82 3.18 3.71 -6.55
C LEU A 82 3.06 2.21 -6.86
N GLY A 83 2.51 1.83 -8.02
CA GLY A 83 2.17 0.44 -8.33
C GLY A 83 3.34 -0.53 -8.44
N THR A 84 4.55 -0.02 -8.61
CA THR A 84 5.79 -0.81 -8.72
C THR A 84 6.72 -0.49 -7.56
N LEU A 85 7.19 -1.54 -6.88
CA LEU A 85 8.20 -1.44 -5.84
C LEU A 85 9.58 -1.42 -6.48
N SER A 86 10.33 -0.33 -6.27
CA SER A 86 11.75 -0.29 -6.61
C SER A 86 12.54 -0.81 -5.41
N PHE A 87 13.07 -2.02 -5.51
CA PHE A 87 14.09 -2.52 -4.59
C PHE A 87 15.43 -1.94 -5.05
N GLN A 88 15.91 -0.89 -4.38
CA GLN A 88 17.26 -0.35 -4.59
C GLN A 88 18.23 -0.96 -3.59
#